data_AF-A0AA46A7U6-F1
#
_entry.id   AF-A0AA46A7U6-F1
#
_cell.length_a   1.000
_cell.length_b   1.000
_cell.length_c   1.000
_cell.angle_alpha   90.00
_cell.angle_beta   90.00
_cell.angle_gamma   90.00
#
_symmetry.space_group_name_H-M   'P 1'
#
loop_
_entity.id
_entity.type
_entity.pdbx_description
1 polymer ?
#
loop_
_entity_poly.entity_id
_entity_poly.type
_entity_poly.pdbx_seq_one_letter_code
_entity_poly.pdbx_strand_id
1 'polypeptide(L)'
;MWPVSFSEIAMHREADVQELHNLCHAYAGKAEIDFSRLASLDFYQRLACACANRWGLVIELLIDAFLIVIDAEESEATSGHFCKAFTQRTGLRPGYSPFAIDEYDRLFEAQNIFEIWEKKRNVMRT
;
A
#
# COMPACT_ATOMS: atom_id res chain seq x y z
N MET A 1 28.24 6.55 -16.14
CA MET A 1 27.42 6.26 -14.94
C MET A 1 26.33 5.31 -15.38
N TRP A 2 26.24 4.12 -14.81
CA TRP A 2 25.14 3.21 -15.14
C TRP A 2 23.89 3.65 -14.36
N PRO A 3 22.70 3.68 -14.98
CA PRO A 3 21.45 3.90 -14.25
C PRO A 3 21.29 2.79 -13.21
N VAL A 4 20.95 3.18 -11.97
CA VAL A 4 20.51 2.21 -10.97
C VAL A 4 19.09 1.77 -11.36
N SER A 5 18.93 0.48 -11.61
CA SER A 5 17.62 -0.12 -11.90
C SER A 5 17.10 -0.82 -10.67
N PHE A 6 15.88 -0.48 -10.26
CA PHE A 6 15.14 -1.21 -9.23
C PHE A 6 14.12 -2.10 -9.93
N SER A 7 14.17 -3.41 -9.70
CA SER A 7 13.10 -4.29 -10.14
C SER A 7 11.83 -4.02 -9.34
N GLU A 8 10.67 -4.19 -9.97
CA GLU A 8 9.39 -4.20 -9.27
C GLU A 8 9.37 -5.28 -8.18
N ILE A 9 8.51 -5.06 -7.18
CA ILE A 9 8.23 -6.02 -6.11
C ILE A 9 7.50 -7.23 -6.72
N ALA A 10 7.94 -8.42 -6.38
CA ALA A 10 7.32 -9.66 -6.77
C ALA A 10 7.12 -10.57 -5.55
N MET A 11 5.86 -10.73 -5.14
CA MET A 11 5.48 -11.43 -3.90
C MET A 11 5.81 -12.94 -3.89
N HIS A 12 6.17 -13.53 -5.03
CA HIS A 12 6.68 -14.91 -5.10
C HIS A 12 8.18 -15.02 -4.81
N ARG A 13 8.90 -13.89 -4.77
CA ARG A 13 10.32 -13.85 -4.39
C ARG A 13 10.44 -13.60 -2.89
N GLU A 14 10.95 -14.59 -2.16
CA GLU A 14 11.15 -14.49 -0.71
C GLU A 14 12.00 -13.28 -0.30
N ALA A 15 13.02 -12.94 -1.11
CA ALA A 15 13.86 -11.77 -0.89
C ALA A 15 13.06 -10.45 -0.87
N ASP A 16 12.05 -10.31 -1.73
CA ASP A 16 11.22 -9.10 -1.78
C ASP A 16 10.28 -9.02 -0.58
N VAL A 17 9.70 -10.16 -0.17
CA VAL A 17 8.86 -10.23 1.04
C VAL A 17 9.68 -9.87 2.27
N GLN A 18 10.91 -10.39 2.36
CA GLN A 18 11.83 -10.07 3.45
C GLN A 18 12.21 -8.59 3.45
N GLU A 19 12.44 -8.00 2.27
CA GLU A 19 12.78 -6.58 2.15
C GLU A 19 11.59 -5.68 2.52
N LEU A 20 10.36 -6.05 2.15
CA LEU A 20 9.14 -5.36 2.62
C LEU A 20 9.03 -5.40 4.15
N HIS A 21 9.22 -6.58 4.76
CA HIS A 21 9.26 -6.72 6.21
C HIS A 21 10.31 -5.80 6.83
N ASN A 22 11.54 -5.83 6.31
CA ASN A 22 12.63 -5.00 6.83
C ASN A 22 12.32 -3.49 6.73
N LEU A 23 11.77 -3.03 5.60
CA LEU A 23 11.34 -1.64 5.43
C LEU A 23 10.26 -1.25 6.43
N CYS A 24 9.20 -2.04 6.56
CA CYS A 24 8.12 -1.77 7.51
C CYS A 24 8.66 -1.63 8.94
N HIS A 25 9.49 -2.57 9.40
CA HIS A 25 10.07 -2.53 10.73
C HIS A 25 11.10 -1.41 10.93
N ALA A 26 11.90 -1.08 9.91
CA ALA A 26 12.87 0.00 10.00
C ALA A 26 12.18 1.36 10.18
N TYR A 27 11.15 1.65 9.39
CA TYR A 27 10.39 2.91 9.49
C TYR A 27 9.54 2.95 10.75
N ALA A 28 8.86 1.86 11.11
CA ALA A 28 8.07 1.78 12.34
C ALA A 28 8.96 1.96 13.59
N GLY A 29 10.12 1.28 13.63
CA GLY A 29 11.09 1.42 14.72
C GLY A 29 11.68 2.82 14.81
N LYS A 30 11.91 3.49 13.67
CA LYS A 30 12.38 4.88 13.67
C LYS A 30 11.33 5.86 14.22
N ALA A 31 10.05 5.54 14.05
CA ALA A 31 8.91 6.31 14.53
C ALA A 31 8.41 5.88 15.92
N GLU A 32 9.04 4.87 16.54
CA GLU A 32 8.59 4.28 17.81
C GLU A 32 7.15 3.72 17.76
N ILE A 33 6.74 3.21 16.60
CA ILE A 33 5.41 2.62 16.36
C ILE A 33 5.51 1.09 16.35
N ASP A 34 4.59 0.41 17.05
CA ASP A 34 4.41 -1.03 16.96
C ASP A 34 3.71 -1.41 15.65
N PHE A 35 4.38 -2.23 14.84
CA PHE A 35 3.88 -2.75 13.57
C PHE A 35 3.59 -4.27 13.63
N SER A 36 3.82 -4.92 14.77
CA SER A 36 3.79 -6.38 14.91
C SER A 36 2.48 -7.02 14.44
N ARG A 37 1.33 -6.36 14.67
CA ARG A 37 0.01 -6.88 14.25
C ARG A 37 -0.22 -6.87 12.74
N LEU A 38 0.52 -6.07 12.00
CA LEU A 38 0.44 -5.98 10.54
C LEU A 38 1.49 -6.83 9.82
N ALA A 39 2.49 -7.35 10.54
CA ALA A 39 3.63 -8.08 9.97
C ALA A 39 3.26 -9.48 9.45
N SER A 40 2.46 -9.52 8.38
CA SER A 40 1.94 -10.74 7.77
C SER A 40 2.10 -10.71 6.25
N LEU A 41 2.14 -11.89 5.62
CA LEU A 41 2.22 -12.01 4.17
C LEU A 41 1.05 -11.31 3.45
N ASP A 42 -0.18 -11.46 3.98
CA ASP A 42 -1.37 -10.80 3.42
C ASP A 42 -1.22 -9.27 3.39
N PHE A 43 -0.74 -8.69 4.50
CA PHE A 43 -0.48 -7.25 4.54
C PHE A 43 0.58 -6.82 3.53
N TYR A 44 1.68 -7.58 3.38
CA TYR A 44 2.71 -7.26 2.40
C TYR A 44 2.19 -7.34 0.96
N GLN A 45 1.29 -8.26 0.66
CA GLN A 45 0.65 -8.33 -0.65
C GLN A 45 -0.25 -7.12 -0.90
N ARG A 46 -1.03 -6.69 0.11
CA ARG A 46 -1.86 -5.46 0.06
C ARG A 46 -1.01 -4.22 -0.13
N LEU A 47 0.11 -4.13 0.59
CA LEU A 47 1.07 -3.03 0.51
C LEU A 47 1.72 -2.94 -0.88
N ALA A 48 2.21 -4.05 -1.40
CA ALA A 48 2.78 -4.11 -2.76
C ALA A 48 1.75 -3.70 -3.81
N CYS A 49 0.53 -4.22 -3.72
CA CYS A 49 -0.58 -3.89 -4.62
C CYS A 49 -0.95 -2.39 -4.55
N ALA A 50 -1.14 -1.83 -3.34
CA ALA A 50 -1.42 -0.41 -3.14
C ALA A 50 -0.35 0.51 -3.73
N CYS A 51 0.88 0.02 -3.81
CA CYS A 51 2.04 0.75 -4.31
C CYS A 51 2.40 0.40 -5.76
N ALA A 52 1.51 -0.29 -6.49
CA ALA A 52 1.74 -0.76 -7.85
C ALA A 52 3.10 -1.47 -8.02
N ASN A 53 3.49 -2.26 -7.02
CA ASN A 53 4.76 -2.99 -6.93
C ASN A 53 6.03 -2.10 -6.99
N ARG A 54 5.93 -0.80 -6.69
CA ARG A 54 7.07 0.13 -6.71
C ARG A 54 7.58 0.42 -5.29
N TRP A 55 8.86 0.10 -5.04
CA TRP A 55 9.54 0.35 -3.76
C TRP A 55 9.43 1.80 -3.26
N GLY A 56 9.57 2.78 -4.16
CA GLY A 56 9.45 4.20 -3.79
C GLY A 56 8.06 4.53 -3.25
N LEU A 57 7.00 3.98 -3.85
CA LEU A 57 5.62 4.20 -3.39
C LEU A 57 5.35 3.48 -2.05
N VAL A 58 6.00 2.35 -1.79
CA VAL A 58 5.95 1.68 -0.48
C VAL A 58 6.51 2.59 0.61
N ILE A 59 7.69 3.16 0.37
CA ILE A 59 8.33 4.07 1.34
C ILE A 59 7.45 5.29 1.60
N GLU A 60 6.93 5.92 0.54
CA GLU A 60 6.04 7.07 0.67
C GLU A 60 4.77 6.73 1.46
N LEU A 61 4.13 5.60 1.17
CA LEU A 61 2.92 5.19 1.89
C LEU A 61 3.19 4.82 3.35
N LEU A 62 4.33 4.21 3.66
CA LEU A 62 4.74 3.93 5.04
C LEU A 62 4.90 5.23 5.85
N ILE A 63 5.60 6.21 5.29
CA ILE A 63 5.79 7.52 5.92
C ILE A 63 4.43 8.17 6.19
N ASP A 64 3.56 8.24 5.18
CA ASP A 64 2.23 8.85 5.33
C ASP A 64 1.37 8.12 6.37
N ALA A 65 1.36 6.79 6.38
CA ALA A 65 0.61 6.01 7.35
C ALA A 65 1.13 6.19 8.78
N PHE A 66 2.44 6.26 8.97
CA PHE A 66 3.03 6.47 10.30
C PHE A 66 2.90 7.90 10.82
N LEU A 67 2.92 8.91 9.94
CA LEU A 67 2.55 10.26 10.34
C LEU A 67 1.11 10.33 10.86
N ILE A 68 0.19 9.58 10.26
CA ILE A 68 -1.20 9.50 10.75
C ILE A 68 -1.27 8.87 12.14
N VAL A 69 -0.46 7.84 12.44
CA VAL A 69 -0.37 7.23 13.78
C VAL A 69 0.12 8.26 14.79
N ILE A 70 1.20 8.97 14.46
CA ILE A 70 1.82 10.00 15.31
C ILE A 70 0.84 11.14 15.58
N ASP A 71 0.17 11.65 14.54
CA ASP A 71 -0.82 12.74 14.65
C ASP A 71 -2.04 12.34 15.48
N ALA A 72 -2.34 11.03 15.55
CA ALA A 72 -3.40 10.48 16.40
C ALA A 72 -2.93 10.23 17.85
N GLU A 73 -1.66 10.50 18.17
CA GLU A 73 -1.02 10.17 19.45
C GLU A 73 -1.10 8.66 19.80
N GLU A 74 -1.13 7.82 18.77
CA GLU A 74 -1.15 6.36 18.92
C GLU A 74 0.26 5.78 18.81
N SER A 75 0.46 4.58 19.36
CA SER A 75 1.74 3.85 19.31
C SER A 75 1.66 2.53 18.56
N GLU A 76 0.51 2.21 17.96
CA GLU A 76 0.28 0.95 17.23
C GLU A 76 -0.28 1.25 15.83
N ALA A 77 0.36 0.68 14.80
CA ALA A 77 -0.13 0.80 13.43
C ALA A 77 -1.28 -0.18 13.16
N THR A 78 -2.32 0.29 12.45
CA THR A 78 -3.46 -0.53 12.03
C THR A 78 -3.67 -0.40 10.52
N SER A 79 -4.38 -1.35 9.92
CA SER A 79 -4.78 -1.27 8.50
C SER A 79 -5.61 0.00 8.21
N GLY A 80 -6.27 0.57 9.22
CA GLY A 80 -7.00 1.83 9.12
C GLY A 80 -6.09 3.01 8.77
N HIS A 81 -4.89 3.08 9.35
CA HIS A 81 -3.91 4.13 9.05
C HIS A 81 -3.43 4.05 7.61
N PHE A 82 -3.13 2.85 7.13
CA PHE A 82 -2.76 2.60 5.73
C PHE A 82 -3.91 2.86 4.76
N CYS A 83 -5.14 2.52 5.13
CA CYS A 83 -6.34 2.84 4.37
C CYS A 83 -6.51 4.36 4.21
N LYS A 84 -6.35 5.11 5.31
CA LYS A 84 -6.44 6.58 5.32
C LYS A 84 -5.34 7.22 4.48
N ALA A 85 -4.08 6.81 4.66
CA ALA A 85 -2.96 7.30 3.86
C ALA A 85 -3.17 7.03 2.37
N PHE A 86 -3.56 5.81 2.00
CA PHE A 86 -3.81 5.45 0.60
C PHE A 86 -4.93 6.28 -0.03
N THR A 87 -6.06 6.43 0.66
CA THR A 87 -7.22 7.18 0.14
C THR A 87 -6.93 8.69 0.04
N GLN A 88 -6.17 9.25 0.98
CA GLN A 88 -5.68 10.63 0.89
C GLN A 88 -4.79 10.86 -0.34
N ARG A 89 -3.85 9.95 -0.61
CA ARG A 89 -2.93 10.05 -1.75
C ARG A 89 -3.63 9.89 -3.11
N THR A 90 -4.60 8.99 -3.19
CA THR A 90 -5.28 8.64 -4.45
C THR A 90 -6.54 9.48 -4.71
N GLY A 91 -7.04 10.20 -3.72
CA GLY A 91 -8.33 10.91 -3.80
C GLY A 91 -9.54 10.00 -3.85
N LEU A 92 -9.37 8.70 -3.56
CA LEU A 92 -10.46 7.73 -3.48
C LEU A 92 -11.26 7.92 -2.19
N ARG A 93 -12.52 7.46 -2.19
CA ARG A 93 -13.38 7.53 -1.00
C ARG A 93 -12.85 6.59 0.10
N PRO A 94 -13.01 6.92 1.39
CA PRO A 94 -12.72 6.00 2.49
C PRO A 94 -13.36 4.63 2.26
N GLY A 95 -12.62 3.56 2.53
CA GLY A 95 -13.04 2.18 2.28
C GLY A 95 -12.71 1.66 0.87
N TYR A 96 -12.41 2.51 -0.10
CA TYR A 96 -11.87 2.07 -1.41
C TYR A 96 -10.36 1.97 -1.36
N SER A 97 -9.88 0.92 -0.68
CA SER A 97 -8.46 0.69 -0.42
C SER A 97 -8.14 -0.80 -0.37
N PRO A 98 -6.95 -1.23 -0.84
CA PRO A 98 -6.44 -2.58 -0.62
C PRO A 98 -6.40 -3.00 0.86
N PHE A 99 -6.42 -2.06 1.80
CA PHE A 99 -6.38 -2.35 3.25
C PHE A 99 -7.77 -2.51 3.89
N ALA A 100 -8.85 -2.28 3.14
CA ALA A 100 -10.22 -2.29 3.66
C ALA A 100 -11.16 -3.26 2.93
N ILE A 101 -10.73 -3.88 1.83
CA ILE A 101 -11.55 -4.72 0.96
C ILE A 101 -10.93 -6.12 0.87
N ASP A 102 -11.74 -7.16 1.04
CA ASP A 102 -11.37 -8.54 0.71
C ASP A 102 -11.39 -8.76 -0.81
N GLU A 103 -10.52 -9.61 -1.36
CA GLU A 103 -10.33 -9.78 -2.82
C GLU A 103 -9.90 -8.48 -3.55
N TYR A 104 -9.03 -7.69 -2.90
CA TYR A 104 -8.53 -6.42 -3.43
C TYR A 104 -7.69 -6.56 -4.71
N ASP A 105 -7.03 -7.70 -4.89
CA ASP A 105 -6.21 -8.06 -6.06
C ASP A 105 -7.00 -7.88 -7.37
N ARG A 106 -8.26 -8.33 -7.40
CA ARG A 106 -9.14 -8.19 -8.57
C ARG A 106 -9.52 -6.76 -8.90
N LEU A 107 -9.51 -5.84 -7.94
CA LEU A 107 -9.95 -4.45 -8.16
C LEU A 107 -8.80 -3.51 -8.53
N PHE A 108 -7.58 -3.82 -8.09
CA PHE A 108 -6.41 -2.93 -8.19
C PHE A 108 -5.31 -3.44 -9.13
N GLU A 109 -5.50 -4.59 -9.78
CA GLU A 109 -4.70 -4.97 -10.94
C GLU A 109 -4.82 -3.91 -12.06
N ALA A 110 -3.69 -3.49 -12.63
CA ALA A 110 -3.63 -2.43 -13.66
C ALA A 110 -4.56 -2.71 -14.87
N GLN A 111 -4.75 -3.98 -15.21
CA GLN A 111 -5.68 -4.43 -16.25
C GLN A 111 -7.15 -4.15 -15.91
N ASN A 112 -7.55 -4.22 -14.64
CA ASN A 112 -8.93 -4.03 -14.22
C ASN A 112 -9.28 -2.54 -14.00
N ILE A 113 -8.28 -1.70 -13.72
CA ILE A 113 -8.43 -0.24 -13.65
C ILE A 113 -8.90 0.32 -15.00
N PHE A 114 -8.38 -0.19 -16.11
CA PHE A 114 -8.83 0.18 -17.46
C PHE A 114 -10.30 -0.21 -17.70
N GLU A 115 -10.72 -1.41 -17.30
CA GLU A 115 -12.10 -1.85 -17.46
C GLU A 115 -13.09 -1.03 -16.62
N ILE A 116 -12.71 -0.67 -15.38
CA ILE A 116 -13.51 0.19 -14.51
C ILE A 116 -13.67 1.59 -15.12
N TRP A 117 -12.59 2.11 -15.72
CA TRP A 117 -12.61 3.41 -16.40
C TRP A 117 -13.48 3.39 -17.67
N GLU A 118 -13.42 2.33 -18.47
CA GLU A 118 -14.28 2.16 -19.65
C GLU A 118 -15.77 2.05 -19.29
N LYS A 119 -16.09 1.26 -18.25
CA LYS A 119 -17.48 1.11 -17.79
C LYS A 119 -18.06 2.46 -17.34
N LYS A 120 -17.31 3.28 -16.59
CA LYS A 120 -17.74 4.63 -16.20
C LYS A 120 -17.94 5.57 -17.40
N ARG A 121 -17.07 5.50 -18.41
CA ARG A 121 -17.19 6.31 -19.64
C ARG A 121 -18.45 5.98 -20.45
N ASN A 122 -18.87 4.72 -20.46
CA ASN A 122 -20.08 4.31 -21.18
C ASN A 122 -21.37 4.69 -20.43
N VAL A 123 -21.35 4.66 -19.09
CA VAL A 123 -22.49 5.11 -18.26
C VAL A 123 -22.71 6.62 -18.35
N MET A 124 -21.66 7.43 -18.52
CA MET A 124 -21.77 8.89 -18.70
C MET A 124 -22.21 9.32 -20.12
N ARG A 125 -22.27 8.38 -21.07
CA ARG A 125 -22.68 8.63 -22.47
C ARG A 125 -24.12 8.20 -22.77
N THR A 126 -24.82 7.68 -21.77
CA THR A 126 -26.24 7.29 -21.85
C THR A 126 -27.05 8.22 -20.96
#